data_AF-A0A3E0MN97-F1
#
_entry.id   AF-A0A3E0MN97-F1
#
_cell.length_a   1.000
_cell.length_b   1.000
_cell.length_c   1.000
_cell.angle_alpha   90.00
_cell.angle_beta   90.00
_cell.angle_gamma   90.00
#
_symmetry.space_group_name_H-M   'P 1'
#
loop_
_entity.id
_entity.type
_entity.pdbx_description
1 polymer ?
#
loop_
_entity_poly.entity_id
_entity_poly.type
_entity_poly.pdbx_seq_one_letter_code
_entity_poly.pdbx_strand_id
1 'polypeptide(L)' 'MPASKGAGLTAKGRAKYNRETGSNLKPPVTGKPKTKEEAARKRSFCARSRNWTGERGKAARRRWGC' A
#
# COMPACT_ATOMS: atom_id res chain seq x y z
N MET A 1 14.38 8.79 -3.76
CA MET A 1 15.13 7.71 -3.06
C MET A 1 14.25 6.46 -3.03
N PRO A 2 14.67 5.36 -3.68
CA PRO A 2 13.97 4.08 -3.56
C PRO A 2 14.14 3.56 -2.14
N ALA A 3 13.05 3.10 -1.52
CA ALA A 3 13.06 2.63 -0.14
C ALA A 3 13.73 1.25 -0.06
N SER A 4 15.05 1.25 0.08
CA SER A 4 15.91 0.05 0.22
C SER A 4 15.63 -0.80 1.47
N LYS A 5 14.63 -0.46 2.29
CA LYS A 5 14.19 -1.27 3.47
C LYS A 5 12.71 -1.65 3.48
N GLY A 6 11.97 -1.38 2.41
CA GLY A 6 10.58 -1.79 2.29
C GLY A 6 9.92 -0.95 1.21
N ALA A 7 9.33 -1.58 0.21
CA ALA A 7 8.90 -0.99 -1.05
C ALA A 7 7.75 0.05 -0.98
N GLY A 8 7.63 0.83 0.10
CA GLY A 8 6.63 1.87 0.27
C GLY A 8 7.19 3.13 0.93
N LEU A 9 6.54 4.27 0.66
CA LEU A 9 6.85 5.55 1.30
C LEU A 9 6.50 5.51 2.79
N THR A 10 7.41 6.03 3.62
CA THR A 10 7.14 6.31 5.04
C THR A 10 6.04 7.37 5.18
N ALA A 11 5.48 7.55 6.39
CA ALA A 11 4.48 8.59 6.62
C ALA A 11 4.97 9.99 6.16
N LYS A 12 6.22 10.33 6.48
CA LYS A 12 6.89 11.57 6.02
C LYS A 12 7.03 11.61 4.51
N GLY A 13 7.42 10.49 3.89
CA GLY A 13 7.54 10.38 2.43
C GLY A 13 6.21 10.57 1.71
N ARG A 14 5.11 9.99 2.22
CA ARG A 14 3.77 10.20 1.66
C ARG A 14 3.30 11.63 1.85
N ALA A 15 3.52 12.22 3.02
CA ALA A 15 3.15 13.61 3.29
C ALA A 15 3.87 14.58 2.35
N LYS A 16 5.19 14.38 2.14
CA LYS A 16 5.98 15.14 1.18
C LYS A 16 5.43 14.97 -0.24
N TYR A 17 5.22 13.73 -0.69
CA TYR A 17 4.69 13.45 -2.02
C TYR A 17 3.29 14.05 -2.23
N ASN A 18 2.39 13.93 -1.25
CA ASN A 18 1.05 14.51 -1.32
C ASN A 18 1.08 16.03 -1.38
N ARG A 19 2.00 16.67 -0.65
CA ARG A 19 2.20 18.13 -0.71
C ARG A 19 2.75 18.57 -2.06
N GLU A 20 3.69 17.82 -2.63
CA GLU A 20 4.33 18.15 -3.91
C GLU A 20 3.42 17.91 -5.11
N THR A 21 2.52 16.91 -5.04
CA THR A 21 1.70 16.49 -6.18
C THR A 21 0.20 16.82 -6.05
N GLY A 22 -0.25 17.27 -4.87
CA GLY A 22 -1.68 17.38 -4.57
C GLY A 22 -2.39 16.02 -4.41
N SER A 23 -1.65 14.91 -4.38
CA SER A 23 -2.21 13.56 -4.25
C SER A 23 -2.71 13.26 -2.83
N ASN A 24 -3.59 12.26 -2.71
CA ASN A 24 -4.01 11.69 -1.42
C ASN A 24 -3.52 10.25 -1.25
N LEU A 25 -2.19 10.07 -1.23
CA LEU A 25 -1.59 8.75 -1.08
C LEU A 25 -1.80 8.23 0.34
N LYS A 26 -2.63 7.19 0.47
CA LYS A 26 -2.97 6.55 1.76
C LYS A 26 -1.97 5.44 2.11
N PRO A 27 -1.78 5.14 3.42
CA PRO A 27 -0.95 4.00 3.84
C PRO A 27 -1.44 2.66 3.32
N PRO A 28 -0.52 1.70 3.09
CA PRO A 28 -0.92 0.31 2.96
C PRO A 28 -1.60 -0.16 4.23
N VAL A 29 -2.66 -0.97 4.09
CA VAL A 29 -3.34 -1.58 5.24
C VAL A 29 -2.50 -2.77 5.70
N THR A 30 -1.61 -2.54 6.65
CA THR A 30 -0.80 -3.59 7.26
C THR A 30 -1.59 -4.22 8.41
N GLY A 31 -2.29 -5.33 8.15
CA GLY A 31 -3.02 -6.10 9.16
C GLY A 31 -4.55 -6.08 9.03
N LYS A 32 -5.24 -6.24 10.17
CA LYS A 32 -6.71 -6.25 10.24
C LYS A 32 -7.23 -4.81 10.10
N PRO A 33 -8.08 -4.51 9.10
CA PRO A 33 -8.63 -3.17 8.92
C PRO A 33 -9.44 -2.78 10.15
N LYS A 34 -9.21 -1.56 10.66
CA LYS A 34 -9.93 -1.03 11.82
C LYS A 34 -11.16 -0.22 11.41
N THR A 35 -11.17 0.32 10.19
CA THR A 35 -12.32 1.05 9.64
C THR A 35 -12.88 0.40 8.37
N LYS A 36 -14.15 0.71 8.05
CA LYS A 36 -14.81 0.25 6.82
C LYS A 36 -14.05 0.68 5.56
N GLU A 37 -13.48 1.89 5.57
CA GLU A 37 -12.68 2.40 4.45
C GLU A 37 -11.37 1.62 4.27
N GLU A 38 -10.70 1.24 5.36
CA GLU A 38 -9.53 0.37 5.28
C GLU A 38 -9.87 -0.99 4.71
N ALA A 39 -11.01 -1.57 5.12
CA ALA A 39 -11.50 -2.84 4.59
C ALA A 39 -11.79 -2.74 3.09
N ALA A 40 -12.45 -1.66 2.64
CA ALA A 40 -12.74 -1.42 1.24
C ALA A 40 -11.47 -1.23 0.40
N ARG A 41 -10.48 -0.49 0.92
CA ARG A 41 -9.16 -0.31 0.28
C ARG A 41 -8.40 -1.63 0.17
N LYS A 42 -8.39 -2.42 1.25
CA LYS A 42 -7.77 -3.75 1.27
C LYS A 42 -8.44 -4.67 0.24
N ARG A 43 -9.78 -4.75 0.22
CA ARG A 43 -10.53 -5.55 -0.75
C ARG A 43 -10.19 -5.15 -2.19
N SER A 44 -10.19 -3.85 -2.47
CA SER A 44 -9.81 -3.31 -3.79
C SER A 44 -8.39 -3.68 -4.18
N PHE A 45 -7.44 -3.57 -3.25
CA PHE A 45 -6.04 -3.92 -3.50
C PHE A 45 -5.88 -5.42 -3.76
N CYS A 46 -6.45 -6.29 -2.90
CA CYS A 46 -6.38 -7.74 -3.07
C CYS A 46 -6.96 -8.20 -4.41
N ALA A 47 -8.06 -7.56 -4.86
CA ALA A 47 -8.70 -7.87 -6.14
C ALA A 47 -7.81 -7.46 -7.33
N ARG A 48 -7.27 -6.23 -7.34
CA ARG A 48 -6.42 -5.75 -8.45
C ARG A 48 -5.07 -6.46 -8.51
N SER A 49 -4.55 -6.91 -7.37
CA SER A 49 -3.27 -7.59 -7.28
C SER A 49 -3.36 -9.11 -7.45
N ARG A 50 -4.54 -9.69 -7.75
CA ARG A 50 -4.71 -11.16 -7.89
C ARG A 50 -3.78 -11.81 -8.91
N ASN A 51 -3.51 -11.11 -10.00
CA ASN A 51 -2.69 -11.64 -11.09
C ASN A 51 -1.19 -11.34 -10.91
N TRP A 52 -0.78 -10.81 -9.75
CA TRP A 52 0.62 -10.48 -9.49
C TRP A 52 1.40 -11.75 -9.09
N THR A 53 2.04 -12.37 -10.07
CA THR A 53 2.80 -13.61 -9.91
C THR A 53 4.28 -13.39 -9.59
N GLY A 54 4.82 -12.21 -9.94
CA GLY A 54 6.20 -11.85 -9.67
C GLY A 54 6.52 -11.72 -8.18
N GLU A 55 7.79 -11.88 -7.83
CA GLU A 55 8.28 -11.91 -6.44
C GLU A 55 7.88 -10.66 -5.65
N ARG A 56 8.07 -9.49 -6.28
CA ARG A 56 7.68 -8.19 -5.72
C ARG A 56 6.16 -8.08 -5.51
N GLY A 57 5.38 -8.63 -6.43
CA GLY A 57 3.93 -8.64 -6.37
C GLY A 57 3.40 -9.52 -5.23
N LYS A 58 3.93 -10.73 -5.09
CA LYS A 58 3.63 -11.64 -3.97
C LYS A 58 4.03 -11.02 -2.63
N ALA A 59 5.20 -10.39 -2.54
CA ALA A 59 5.63 -9.69 -1.33
C ALA A 59 4.70 -8.53 -0.95
N ALA A 60 4.22 -7.77 -1.94
CA ALA A 60 3.23 -6.72 -1.71
C ALA A 60 1.91 -7.29 -1.19
N ARG A 61 1.38 -8.35 -1.80
CA ARG A 61 0.15 -9.02 -1.34
C ARG A 61 0.24 -9.48 0.12
N ARG A 62 1.32 -10.17 0.49
CA ARG A 62 1.57 -10.60 1.87
C ARG A 62 1.54 -9.45 2.87
N ARG A 63 2.13 -8.29 2.53
CA ARG A 63 2.11 -7.10 3.39
C ARG A 63 0.71 -6.53 3.61
N TRP A 64 -0.15 -6.63 2.61
CA TRP A 64 -1.55 -6.21 2.69
C TRP A 64 -2.48 -7.28 3.30
N GLY A 65 -1.95 -8.48 3.58
CA GLY A 65 -2.72 -9.63 4.06
C GLY A 65 -3.73 -10.11 3.03
N CYS A 66 -3.30 -10.14 1.77
CA CYS A 66 -3.86 -10.84 0.63
C CYS A 66 -2.87 -11.95 0.21
#